data_AF-K3X7Y4-F1
#
_entry.id   AF-K3X7Y4-F1
#
_cell.length_a   1.000
_cell.length_b   1.000
_cell.length_c   1.000
_cell.angle_alpha   90.00
_cell.angle_beta   90.00
_cell.angle_gamma   90.00
#
_symmetry.space_group_name_H-M   'P 1'
#
loop_
_entity.id
_entity.type
_entity.pdbx_description
1 polymer ?
#
loop_
_entity_poly.entity_id
_entity_poly.type
_entity_poly.pdbx_seq_one_letter_code
_entity_poly.pdbx_strand_id
1 'polypeptide(L)'
;MSGVETFKQLLYYVRSGADAAYVLDLTLRITDLARLRKISHYLSTNTELSGSKAVRRQLAEQWYASCKVPANIRHLVSKWDCSKYDDVSGHARVLTRWLVAERITQAELERRLPTFTYVNRPSRSIHVMPQPEKITPAPQSYLEALNQAETLFRDSSTNYT
;
A
#
# COMPACT_ATOMS: atom_id res chain seq x y z
N MET A 1 -5.94 -7.46 -1.67
CA MET A 1 -4.49 -7.44 -1.91
C MET A 1 -3.76 -7.69 -0.60
N SER A 2 -2.78 -8.59 -0.60
CA SER A 2 -1.96 -8.91 0.57
C SER A 2 -0.84 -7.87 0.76
N GLY A 3 -0.22 -7.80 1.95
CA GLY A 3 0.88 -6.88 2.19
C GLY A 3 2.09 -7.10 1.27
N VAL A 4 2.35 -8.35 0.89
CA VAL A 4 3.42 -8.73 -0.05
C VAL A 4 3.15 -8.14 -1.44
N GLU A 5 1.92 -8.22 -1.91
CA GLU A 5 1.55 -7.69 -3.21
C GLU A 5 1.66 -6.16 -3.24
N THR A 6 1.14 -5.48 -2.21
CA THR A 6 1.27 -4.03 -2.08
C THR A 6 2.74 -3.59 -2.02
N PHE A 7 3.61 -4.38 -1.38
CA PHE A 7 5.05 -4.10 -1.34
C PHE A 7 5.73 -4.26 -2.70
N LYS A 8 5.38 -5.29 -3.48
CA LYS A 8 5.88 -5.47 -4.85
C LYS A 8 5.46 -4.31 -5.75
N GLN A 9 4.20 -3.86 -5.63
CA GLN A 9 3.72 -2.69 -6.35
C GLN A 9 4.48 -1.42 -5.95
N LEU A 10 4.70 -1.19 -4.65
CA LEU A 10 5.49 -0.06 -4.18
C LEU A 10 6.89 -0.08 -4.77
N LEU A 11 7.56 -1.24 -4.79
CA LEU A 11 8.87 -1.39 -5.40
C LEU A 11 8.86 -1.06 -6.90
N TYR A 12 7.84 -1.51 -7.63
CA TYR A 12 7.69 -1.22 -9.05
C TYR A 12 7.56 0.29 -9.29
N TYR A 13 6.62 0.95 -8.60
CA TYR A 13 6.33 2.36 -8.80
C TYR A 13 7.47 3.29 -8.37
N VAL A 14 8.15 2.94 -7.28
CA VAL A 14 9.31 3.68 -6.81
C VAL A 14 10.47 3.58 -7.82
N ARG A 15 10.66 2.42 -8.46
CA ARG A 15 11.70 2.24 -9.49
C ARG A 15 11.35 2.90 -10.81
N SER A 16 10.07 2.96 -11.16
CA SER A 16 9.61 3.60 -12.39
C SER A 16 9.51 5.13 -12.29
N GLY A 17 9.83 5.72 -11.13
CA GLY A 17 9.70 7.16 -10.92
C GLY A 17 8.25 7.64 -10.94
N ALA A 18 7.33 6.83 -10.44
CA ALA A 18 5.90 7.16 -10.39
C ALA A 18 5.59 8.35 -9.47
N ASP A 19 4.40 8.90 -9.64
CA ASP A 19 3.93 10.05 -8.87
C ASP A 19 3.93 9.78 -7.35
N ALA A 20 4.35 10.80 -6.60
CA ALA A 20 4.57 10.72 -5.16
C ALA A 20 3.30 10.39 -4.37
N ALA A 21 2.11 10.76 -4.87
CA ALA A 21 0.84 10.44 -4.23
C ALA A 21 0.56 8.92 -4.26
N TYR A 22 0.95 8.22 -5.33
CA TYR A 22 0.81 6.76 -5.39
C TYR A 22 1.76 6.05 -4.43
N VAL A 23 3.00 6.55 -4.34
CA VAL A 23 4.00 6.04 -3.39
C VAL A 23 3.49 6.21 -1.95
N LEU A 24 2.91 7.37 -1.63
CA LEU A 24 2.27 7.62 -0.35
C LEU A 24 1.10 6.67 -0.08
N ASP A 25 0.17 6.51 -1.03
CA ASP A 25 -1.01 5.65 -0.88
C ASP A 25 -0.63 4.20 -0.56
N LEU A 26 0.30 3.63 -1.35
CA LEU A 26 0.79 2.26 -1.13
C LEU A 26 1.50 2.12 0.22
N THR A 27 2.26 3.14 0.63
CA THR A 27 2.97 3.12 1.91
C THR A 27 2.00 3.19 3.10
N LEU A 28 0.98 4.03 3.03
CA LEU A 28 -0.08 4.11 4.02
C LEU A 28 -0.82 2.76 4.12
N ARG A 29 -1.09 2.13 2.98
CA ARG A 29 -1.71 0.80 2.92
C ARG A 29 -0.84 -0.29 3.54
N ILE A 30 0.47 -0.31 3.27
CA ILE A 30 1.40 -1.24 3.92
C ILE A 30 1.41 -1.03 5.43
N THR A 31 1.41 0.22 5.89
CA THR A 31 1.37 0.57 7.32
C THR A 31 0.11 0.01 7.98
N ASP A 32 -1.06 0.18 7.36
CA ASP A 32 -2.31 -0.38 7.89
C ASP A 32 -2.33 -1.91 7.91
N LEU A 33 -1.85 -2.55 6.83
CA LEU A 33 -1.78 -4.02 6.76
C LEU A 33 -0.82 -4.60 7.81
N ALA A 34 0.29 -3.91 8.09
CA ALA A 34 1.22 -4.28 9.15
C ALA A 34 0.59 -4.10 10.55
N ARG A 35 -0.12 -2.99 10.78
CA ARG A 35 -0.88 -2.75 12.02
C ARG A 35 -1.91 -3.86 12.25
N LEU A 36 -2.74 -4.14 11.25
CA LEU A 36 -3.79 -5.16 11.34
C LEU A 36 -3.23 -6.54 11.64
N ARG A 37 -2.09 -6.92 11.03
CA ARG A 37 -1.43 -8.20 11.34
C ARG A 37 -0.95 -8.25 12.80
N LYS A 38 -0.30 -7.19 13.30
CA LYS A 38 0.16 -7.14 14.70
C LYS A 38 -1.00 -7.20 15.70
N ILE A 39 -2.07 -6.45 15.43
CA ILE A 39 -3.29 -6.47 16.26
C ILE A 39 -3.96 -7.84 16.23
N SER A 40 -4.09 -8.45 15.05
CA SER A 40 -4.66 -9.79 14.91
C SER A 40 -3.84 -10.83 15.67
N HIS A 41 -2.51 -10.76 15.59
CA HIS A 41 -1.62 -11.63 16.34
C HIS A 41 -1.82 -11.45 17.85
N TYR A 42 -1.80 -10.21 18.34
CA TYR A 42 -2.04 -9.90 19.76
C TYR A 42 -3.37 -10.45 20.27
N LEU A 43 -4.45 -10.26 19.50
CA LEU A 43 -5.78 -10.78 19.84
C LEU A 43 -5.83 -12.32 19.85
N SER A 44 -5.06 -12.97 18.98
CA SER A 44 -5.02 -14.44 18.91
C SER A 44 -4.19 -15.07 20.04
N THR A 45 -3.13 -14.39 20.48
CA THR A 45 -2.21 -14.90 21.50
C THR A 45 -2.64 -14.53 22.92
N ASN A 46 -3.36 -13.43 23.11
CA ASN A 46 -3.75 -12.95 24.43
C ASN A 46 -5.17 -13.41 24.79
N THR A 47 -5.26 -14.64 25.30
CA THR A 47 -6.53 -15.30 25.67
C THR A 47 -7.20 -14.71 26.90
N GLU A 48 -6.47 -13.93 27.70
CA GLU A 48 -6.98 -13.29 28.92
C GLU A 48 -7.83 -12.04 28.63
N LEU A 49 -7.79 -11.55 27.38
CA LEU A 49 -8.63 -10.43 26.93
C LEU A 49 -10.12 -10.82 26.99
N SER A 50 -10.75 -10.42 28.08
CA SER A 50 -12.17 -10.62 28.33
C SER A 50 -13.02 -9.46 27.80
N GLY A 51 -14.31 -9.73 27.54
CA GLY A 51 -15.27 -8.73 27.09
C GLY A 51 -15.68 -8.85 25.62
N SER A 52 -16.49 -7.90 25.16
CA SER A 52 -17.05 -7.93 23.81
C SER A 52 -15.98 -7.78 22.72
N LYS A 53 -16.29 -8.19 21.50
CA LYS A 53 -15.39 -8.04 20.33
C LYS A 53 -14.92 -6.59 20.14
N ALA A 54 -15.80 -5.61 20.39
CA ALA A 54 -15.47 -4.19 20.29
C ALA A 54 -14.45 -3.75 21.35
N VAL A 55 -14.65 -4.18 22.61
CA VAL A 55 -13.74 -3.86 23.73
C VAL A 55 -12.37 -4.46 23.50
N ARG A 56 -12.28 -5.74 23.12
CA ARG A 56 -11.00 -6.40 22.82
C ARG A 56 -10.25 -5.69 21.69
N ARG A 57 -10.98 -5.24 20.65
CA ARG A 57 -10.38 -4.48 19.55
C ARG A 57 -9.84 -3.12 20.00
N GLN A 58 -10.57 -2.39 20.85
CA GLN A 58 -10.10 -1.12 21.41
C GLN A 58 -8.84 -1.31 22.26
N LEU A 59 -8.79 -2.34 23.10
CA LEU A 59 -7.61 -2.68 23.90
C LEU A 59 -6.41 -3.03 23.01
N ALA A 60 -6.62 -3.76 21.92
CA ALA A 60 -5.55 -4.10 20.99
C ALA A 60 -5.01 -2.87 20.23
N GLU A 61 -5.87 -1.91 19.85
CA GLU A 61 -5.44 -0.64 19.26
C GLU A 61 -4.66 0.21 20.28
N GLN A 62 -5.08 0.24 21.56
CA GLN A 62 -4.35 0.92 22.63
C GLN A 62 -2.97 0.28 22.89
N TRP A 63 -2.90 -1.04 22.90
CA TRP A 63 -1.63 -1.78 22.99
C TRP A 63 -0.73 -1.48 21.80
N TYR A 64 -1.27 -1.44 20.59
CA TYR A 64 -0.49 -1.09 19.41
C TYR A 64 0.05 0.35 19.50
N ALA A 65 -0.75 1.30 19.99
CA ALA A 65 -0.34 2.69 20.19
C ALA A 65 0.72 2.86 21.29
N SER A 66 0.75 1.98 22.29
CA SER A 66 1.76 2.02 23.36
C SER A 66 3.11 1.40 22.97
N CYS A 67 3.17 0.68 21.83
CA CYS A 67 4.40 0.09 21.33
C CYS A 67 5.42 1.17 20.99
N LYS A 68 6.52 1.22 21.76
CA LYS A 68 7.62 2.17 21.53
C LYS A 68 8.44 1.76 20.30
N VAL A 69 8.86 2.78 19.54
CA VAL A 69 9.83 2.62 18.46
C VAL A 69 11.18 2.12 19.04
N PRO A 70 11.81 1.10 18.43
CA PRO A 70 13.13 0.62 18.83
C PRO A 70 14.18 1.73 18.83
N ALA A 71 15.06 1.74 19.85
CA ALA A 71 16.02 2.82 20.07
C ALA A 71 16.95 3.07 18.86
N ASN A 72 17.36 2.01 18.17
CA ASN A 72 18.27 2.06 17.02
C ASN A 72 17.69 2.78 15.79
N ILE A 73 16.37 2.99 15.71
CA ILE A 73 15.72 3.69 14.58
C ILE A 73 14.98 4.96 15.01
N ARG A 74 15.16 5.44 16.25
CA ARG A 74 14.53 6.69 16.72
C ARG A 74 14.96 7.93 15.94
N HIS A 75 16.16 7.90 15.37
CA HIS A 75 16.66 8.99 14.52
C HIS A 75 15.87 9.15 13.21
N LEU A 76 15.04 8.17 12.85
CA LEU A 76 14.17 8.22 11.67
C LEU A 76 12.78 8.82 11.96
N VAL A 77 12.50 9.20 13.20
CA VAL A 77 11.20 9.76 13.57
C VAL A 77 10.98 11.07 12.82
N SER A 78 9.91 11.09 12.01
CA SER A 78 9.57 12.24 11.19
C SER A 78 8.06 12.40 11.09
N LYS A 79 7.63 13.61 10.73
CA LYS A 79 6.22 13.97 10.55
C LYS A 79 6.01 14.42 9.11
N TRP A 80 4.95 13.92 8.48
CA TRP A 80 4.62 14.18 7.08
C TRP A 80 3.17 14.66 6.98
N ASP A 81 2.94 15.84 6.41
CA ASP A 81 1.62 16.35 6.10
C ASP A 81 1.18 15.87 4.71
N CYS A 82 0.22 14.95 4.66
CA CYS A 82 -0.26 14.37 3.41
C CYS A 82 -1.00 15.36 2.50
N SER A 83 -1.31 16.57 2.99
CA SER A 83 -1.93 17.63 2.18
C SER A 83 -0.92 18.53 1.48
N LYS A 84 0.36 18.48 1.88
CA LYS A 84 1.42 19.34 1.35
C LYS A 84 2.26 18.60 0.33
N TYR A 85 2.32 19.14 -0.89
CA TYR A 85 3.08 18.53 -1.98
C TYR A 85 4.55 18.28 -1.64
N ASP A 86 5.21 19.22 -0.95
CA ASP A 86 6.63 19.08 -0.57
C ASP A 86 6.87 17.93 0.41
N ASP A 87 5.96 17.74 1.38
CA ASP A 87 6.04 16.65 2.33
C ASP A 87 5.78 15.31 1.63
N VAL A 88 4.79 15.24 0.75
CA VAL A 88 4.49 14.03 -0.05
C VAL A 88 5.67 13.67 -0.96
N SER A 89 6.25 14.65 -1.63
CA SER A 89 7.41 14.47 -2.51
C SER A 89 8.66 14.08 -1.72
N GLY A 90 8.91 14.73 -0.58
CA GLY A 90 10.01 14.40 0.33
C GLY A 90 9.90 12.97 0.88
N HIS A 91 8.69 12.57 1.27
CA HIS A 91 8.40 11.21 1.73
C HIS A 91 8.70 10.17 0.64
N ALA A 92 8.24 10.42 -0.59
CA ALA A 92 8.53 9.55 -1.73
C ALA A 92 10.05 9.44 -1.97
N ARG A 93 10.81 10.54 -1.89
CA ARG A 93 12.28 10.51 -2.03
C ARG A 93 12.96 9.67 -0.96
N VAL A 94 12.49 9.74 0.30
CA VAL A 94 13.01 8.91 1.39
C VAL A 94 12.75 7.42 1.10
N LEU A 95 11.54 7.09 0.65
CA LEU A 95 11.21 5.71 0.26
C LEU A 95 12.03 5.23 -0.94
N THR A 96 12.25 6.07 -1.94
CA THR A 96 13.12 5.75 -3.07
C THR A 96 14.53 5.43 -2.61
N ARG A 97 15.11 6.26 -1.73
CA ARG A 97 16.42 5.98 -1.14
C ARG A 97 16.44 4.63 -0.44
N TRP A 98 15.47 4.35 0.42
CA TRP A 98 15.43 3.10 1.19
C TRP A 98 15.25 1.87 0.30
N LEU A 99 14.32 1.93 -0.66
CA LEU A 99 13.92 0.76 -1.45
C LEU A 99 14.83 0.50 -2.65
N VAL A 100 15.41 1.55 -3.24
CA VAL A 100 16.27 1.44 -4.43
C VAL A 100 17.74 1.42 -4.05
N ALA A 101 18.20 2.40 -3.26
CA ALA A 101 19.61 2.51 -2.92
C ALA A 101 20.01 1.57 -1.77
N GLU A 102 19.24 1.57 -0.68
CA GLU A 102 19.52 0.70 0.49
C GLU A 102 18.93 -0.71 0.34
N ARG A 103 18.08 -0.94 -0.68
CA ARG A 103 17.45 -2.23 -1.01
C ARG A 103 16.81 -2.92 0.20
N ILE A 104 16.11 -2.15 1.03
CA ILE A 104 15.48 -2.71 2.23
C ILE A 104 14.39 -3.72 1.88
N THR A 105 14.23 -4.73 2.73
CA THR A 105 13.17 -5.75 2.59
C THR A 105 11.83 -5.22 3.09
N GLN A 106 10.75 -5.94 2.79
CA GLN A 106 9.41 -5.62 3.32
C GLN A 106 9.40 -5.56 4.86
N ALA A 107 10.03 -6.54 5.51
CA ALA A 107 10.08 -6.60 6.97
C ALA A 107 10.80 -5.37 7.56
N GLU A 108 11.86 -4.93 6.90
CA GLU A 108 12.61 -3.75 7.29
C GLU A 108 11.81 -2.46 7.06
N LEU A 109 11.09 -2.36 5.95
CA LEU A 109 10.19 -1.24 5.69
C LEU A 109 9.10 -1.16 6.78
N GLU A 110 8.43 -2.27 7.06
CA GLU A 110 7.39 -2.36 8.10
C GLU A 110 7.91 -2.06 9.51
N ARG A 111 9.22 -2.26 9.74
CA ARG A 111 9.89 -1.89 10.99
C ARG A 111 10.16 -0.39 11.08
N ARG A 112 10.48 0.27 9.96
CA ARG A 112 10.76 1.72 9.89
C ARG A 112 9.49 2.57 9.82
N LEU A 113 8.45 2.13 9.14
CA LEU A 113 7.22 2.92 8.94
C LEU A 113 6.54 3.43 10.22
N PRO A 114 6.54 2.71 11.36
CA PRO A 114 6.02 3.23 12.63
C PRO A 114 6.73 4.49 13.15
N THR A 115 7.91 4.82 12.62
CA THR A 115 8.61 6.07 12.97
C THR A 115 8.01 7.30 12.29
N PHE A 116 7.20 7.11 11.24
CA PHE A 116 6.58 8.19 10.49
C PHE A 116 5.20 8.52 11.07
N THR A 117 4.99 9.80 11.37
CA THR A 117 3.67 10.35 11.76
C THR A 117 3.03 11.02 10.56
N TYR A 118 1.87 10.55 10.14
CA TYR A 118 1.12 11.13 9.02
C TYR A 118 0.00 12.04 9.53
N VAL A 119 -0.01 13.29 9.07
CA VAL A 119 -1.06 14.29 9.38
C VAL A 119 -1.87 14.59 8.13
N ASN A 120 -3.14 15.00 8.30
CA ASN A 120 -4.08 15.24 7.20
C ASN A 120 -4.17 14.05 6.25
N ARG A 121 -4.14 12.84 6.82
CA ARG A 121 -4.17 11.59 6.06
C ARG A 121 -5.46 11.55 5.22
N PRO A 122 -5.36 11.29 3.91
CA PRO A 122 -6.54 11.20 3.05
C PRO A 122 -7.45 10.06 3.53
N SER A 123 -8.73 10.37 3.71
CA SER A 123 -9.75 9.43 4.22
C SER A 123 -10.17 8.36 3.20
N ARG A 124 -9.86 8.58 1.92
CA ARG A 124 -10.05 7.64 0.81
C ARG A 124 -8.69 7.40 0.17
N SER A 125 -8.47 6.22 -0.42
CA SER A 125 -7.27 6.01 -1.23
C SER A 125 -7.24 7.08 -2.31
N ILE A 126 -6.12 7.81 -2.42
CA ILE A 126 -6.01 8.97 -3.32
C ILE A 126 -6.29 8.53 -4.77
N HIS A 127 -5.97 7.26 -5.08
CA HIS A 127 -6.39 6.61 -6.30
C HIS A 127 -7.13 5.32 -5.98
N VAL A 128 -8.44 5.31 -6.25
CA VAL A 128 -9.08 4.07 -6.69
C VAL A 128 -8.36 3.73 -7.98
N MET A 129 -7.49 2.71 -7.95
CA MET A 129 -6.97 2.17 -9.20
C MET A 129 -8.21 1.90 -10.08
N PRO A 130 -8.24 2.32 -11.36
CA PRO A 130 -9.13 1.63 -12.26
C PRO A 130 -8.82 0.15 -12.02
N GLN A 131 -9.85 -0.63 -11.62
CA GLN A 131 -9.71 -2.08 -11.67
C GLN A 131 -9.06 -2.35 -13.02
N PRO A 132 -8.03 -3.22 -13.12
CA PRO A 132 -7.53 -3.61 -14.42
C PRO A 132 -8.77 -3.96 -15.22
N GLU A 133 -9.08 -3.15 -16.23
CA GLU A 133 -10.22 -3.39 -17.11
C GLU A 133 -10.11 -4.85 -17.45
N LYS A 134 -11.13 -5.64 -17.07
CA LYS A 134 -11.14 -7.10 -17.13
C LYS A 134 -10.22 -7.52 -18.26
N ILE A 135 -8.99 -7.95 -17.92
CA ILE A 135 -8.01 -8.31 -18.94
C ILE A 135 -8.72 -9.45 -19.65
N THR A 136 -9.14 -9.21 -20.89
CA THR A 136 -9.67 -10.26 -21.74
C THR A 136 -8.61 -11.36 -21.69
N PRO A 137 -8.99 -12.60 -21.33
CA PRO A 137 -8.02 -13.66 -21.15
C PRO A 137 -7.13 -13.72 -22.39
N ALA A 138 -5.82 -13.71 -22.19
CA ALA A 138 -4.87 -13.75 -23.29
C ALA A 138 -5.23 -14.97 -24.18
N PRO A 139 -5.42 -14.77 -25.49
CA PRO A 139 -5.85 -15.83 -26.39
C PRO A 139 -4.83 -16.97 -26.35
N GLN A 140 -5.32 -18.20 -26.22
CA GLN A 140 -4.46 -19.37 -26.03
C GLN A 140 -3.80 -19.82 -27.33
N SER A 141 -4.24 -19.30 -28.47
CA SER A 141 -3.67 -19.56 -29.78
C SER A 141 -3.67 -18.32 -30.67
N TYR A 142 -2.78 -18.32 -31.67
CA TYR A 142 -2.67 -17.24 -32.66
C TYR A 142 -3.96 -17.03 -33.47
N LEU A 143 -4.69 -18.10 -33.78
CA LEU A 143 -5.99 -18.03 -34.46
C LEU A 143 -7.06 -17.34 -33.61
N GLU A 144 -7.06 -17.61 -32.31
CA GLU A 144 -7.98 -16.97 -31.38
C GLU A 144 -7.66 -15.47 -31.21
N ALA A 145 -6.37 -15.11 -31.26
CA ALA A 145 -5.93 -13.71 -31.22
C ALA A 145 -6.39 -12.93 -32.46
N LEU A 146 -6.33 -13.54 -33.65
CA LEU A 146 -6.81 -12.91 -34.88
C LEU A 146 -8.33 -12.70 -34.86
N ASN A 147 -9.10 -13.71 -34.42
CA ASN A 147 -10.56 -13.59 -34.33
C ASN A 147 -10.99 -12.51 -33.31
N GLN A 148 -10.31 -12.42 -32.16
CA GLN A 148 -10.59 -11.37 -31.17
C GLN A 148 -10.27 -9.97 -31.73
N ALA A 149 -9.15 -9.82 -32.45
CA ALA A 149 -8.81 -8.56 -33.11
C ALA A 149 -9.87 -8.16 -34.15
N GLU A 150 -10.30 -9.08 -35.01
CA GLU A 150 -11.34 -8.80 -36.02
C GLU A 150 -12.68 -8.37 -35.40
N THR A 151 -13.09 -8.99 -34.29
CA THR A 151 -14.32 -8.58 -33.59
C THR A 151 -14.22 -7.16 -33.01
N LEU A 152 -13.07 -6.79 -32.44
CA LEU A 152 -12.85 -5.45 -31.90
C LEU A 152 -12.84 -4.38 -32.99
N PHE A 153 -12.23 -4.66 -34.15
CA PHE A 153 -12.25 -3.74 -35.30
C PHE A 153 -13.66 -3.55 -35.87
N ARG A 154 -14.48 -4.61 -35.89
CA ARG A 154 -15.86 -4.55 -36.38
C ARG A 154 -16.76 -3.71 -35.47
N ASP A 155 -16.60 -3.84 -34.16
CA ASP A 155 -17.39 -3.07 -33.17
C ASP A 155 -16.97 -1.60 -33.07
N SER A 156 -15.72 -1.26 -33.41
CA SER A 156 -15.29 0.14 -33.53
C SER A 156 -15.81 0.87 -34.77
N SER A 157 -16.35 0.13 -35.75
CA SER A 157 -16.81 0.69 -37.03
C SER A 157 -18.29 1.11 -37.04
N THR A 158 -19.04 0.85 -35.96
CA THR A 158 -20.48 1.15 -35.86
C THR A 158 -20.83 2.48 -35.17
N ASN A 159 -19.84 3.28 -34.76
CA ASN A 159 -20.07 4.54 -34.03
C ASN A 159 -19.89 5.81 -34.89
N TYR A 160 -20.33 5.79 -36.14
CA TYR A 160 -20.57 7.02 -36.91
C TYR A 160 -21.80 6.87 -37.80
N THR A 161 -22.96 7.21 -37.26
CA THR A 161 -24.10 7.81 -37.96
C THR A 161 -24.83 8.74 -37.01
#